data_AF-A0AAN6KB16-F1
#
_entry.id   AF-A0AAN6KB16-F1
#
_cell.length_a   1.000
_cell.length_b   1.000
_cell.length_c   1.000
_cell.angle_alpha   90.00
_cell.angle_beta   90.00
_cell.angle_gamma   90.00
#
_symmetry.space_group_name_H-M   'P 1'
#
loop_
_entity.id
_entity.type
_entity.pdbx_description
1 polymer ?
#
loop_
_entity_poly.entity_id
_entity_poly.type
_entity_poly.pdbx_seq_one_letter_code
_entity_poly.pdbx_strand_id
1 'polypeptide(L)'
;MSDMQASVTETKAGFHVEGYQKIEYDFSFVDGVFDKSHLELAQKFERWNRCLAIMDLNIFNLYGKQMQEYFTHHNIELKIHKTMIGEKAKSIETYLSIVDSMNEFGEQPAQAPAWRLCVLANCGQGIFRKEPVLVVGGGLVTDVAGFACASYKRNTNYIRIPTTVIGLIDASVSIKVAVNYGNYKNRLGAYHAPMHTFLDFRFLRSLPEAQIRNGFAELIKISSCAHLPTFDLLDKYCEELISTGFGRADGAKPEVKEAADKINRSGIYEMLKLETPNLHEIGLDRVIAYGHT
;
A
#
# COMPACT_ATOMS: atom_id res chain seq x y z
N MET A 1 -10.84 -27.11 -1.27
CA MET A 1 -10.30 -26.28 -0.16
C MET A 1 -10.52 -26.89 1.23
N SER A 2 -11.15 -28.07 1.40
CA SER A 2 -11.44 -28.65 2.73
C SER A 2 -10.25 -29.28 3.46
N ASP A 3 -9.10 -29.48 2.81
CA ASP A 3 -8.05 -30.38 3.34
C ASP A 3 -6.75 -29.68 3.76
N MET A 4 -6.74 -28.34 3.92
CA MET A 4 -5.57 -27.62 4.47
C MET A 4 -5.59 -27.65 6.00
N GLN A 5 -5.35 -28.82 6.59
CA GLN A 5 -5.24 -28.97 8.04
C GLN A 5 -3.76 -28.97 8.44
N ALA A 6 -3.36 -28.00 9.28
CA ALA A 6 -2.02 -28.00 9.85
C ALA A 6 -1.82 -29.27 10.71
N SER A 7 -0.65 -29.89 10.61
CA SER A 7 -0.35 -31.16 11.25
C SER A 7 1.06 -31.19 11.85
N VAL A 8 1.25 -32.06 12.83
CA VAL A 8 2.57 -32.44 13.36
C VAL A 8 2.61 -33.96 13.49
N THR A 9 3.69 -34.56 13.01
CA THR A 9 3.90 -36.01 13.08
C THR A 9 5.28 -36.32 13.64
N GLU A 10 5.37 -37.31 14.52
CA GLU A 10 6.65 -37.83 15.01
C GLU A 10 7.31 -38.67 13.91
N THR A 11 8.63 -38.52 13.78
CA THR A 11 9.47 -39.27 12.84
C THR A 11 10.48 -40.09 13.64
N LYS A 12 11.21 -41.00 12.97
CA LYS A 12 12.24 -41.82 13.64
C LYS A 12 13.32 -41.02 14.38
N ALA A 13 13.56 -39.76 14.01
CA ALA A 13 14.63 -38.94 14.57
C ALA A 13 14.19 -37.51 14.99
N GLY A 14 12.89 -37.24 15.08
CA GLY A 14 12.39 -35.89 15.37
C GLY A 14 10.93 -35.69 14.98
N PHE A 15 10.57 -34.50 14.51
CA PHE A 15 9.18 -34.14 14.17
C PHE A 15 9.09 -33.52 12.78
N HIS A 16 8.01 -33.81 12.07
CA HIS A 16 7.63 -33.14 10.83
C HIS A 16 6.42 -32.25 11.10
N VAL A 17 6.50 -30.97 10.71
CA VAL A 17 5.43 -29.98 10.87
C VAL A 17 5.02 -29.50 9.49
N GLU A 18 3.72 -29.56 9.23
CA GLU A 18 3.11 -28.98 8.04
C GLU A 18 2.09 -27.94 8.48
N GLY A 19 2.29 -26.69 8.05
CA GLY A 19 1.43 -25.57 8.38
C GLY A 19 0.95 -24.86 7.13
N TYR A 20 -0.27 -24.35 7.16
CA TYR A 20 -0.87 -23.59 6.07
C TYR A 20 -1.23 -22.18 6.58
N GLN A 21 -0.93 -21.16 5.77
CA GLN A 21 -1.29 -19.78 6.06
C GLN A 21 -2.08 -19.20 4.89
N LYS A 22 -3.27 -18.64 5.17
CA LYS A 22 -4.06 -17.92 4.19
C LYS A 22 -3.43 -16.55 3.93
N ILE A 23 -3.26 -16.19 2.66
CA ILE A 23 -2.96 -14.83 2.19
C ILE A 23 -4.22 -14.35 1.44
N GLU A 24 -4.77 -13.22 1.86
CA GLU A 24 -5.98 -12.63 1.29
C GLU A 24 -5.91 -11.11 1.43
N TYR A 25 -6.23 -10.41 0.35
CA TYR A 25 -6.19 -8.96 0.27
C TYR A 25 -7.03 -8.49 -0.92
N ASP A 26 -7.60 -7.29 -0.80
CA ASP A 26 -8.52 -6.74 -1.78
C ASP A 26 -8.03 -5.41 -2.37
N PHE A 27 -8.54 -5.10 -3.56
CA PHE A 27 -8.39 -3.81 -4.23
C PHE A 27 -9.76 -3.23 -4.55
N SER A 28 -9.94 -1.93 -4.35
CA SER A 28 -11.12 -1.25 -4.86
C SER A 28 -10.74 0.03 -5.59
N PHE A 29 -11.33 0.23 -6.76
CA PHE A 29 -11.28 1.51 -7.46
C PHE A 29 -12.28 2.46 -6.79
N VAL A 30 -11.82 3.65 -6.42
CA VAL A 30 -12.65 4.66 -5.74
C VAL A 30 -12.39 6.01 -6.39
N ASP A 31 -13.44 6.81 -6.56
CA ASP A 31 -13.34 8.20 -7.05
C ASP A 31 -13.46 9.17 -5.86
N GLY A 32 -12.35 9.52 -5.22
CA GLY A 32 -12.35 10.36 -4.02
C GLY A 32 -12.44 9.56 -2.74
N VAL A 33 -11.33 8.92 -2.36
CA VAL A 33 -11.26 8.11 -1.13
C VAL A 33 -11.51 8.90 0.17
N PHE A 34 -11.31 10.22 0.14
CA PHE A 34 -11.60 11.14 1.26
C PHE A 34 -12.87 11.98 1.03
N ASP A 35 -13.78 11.54 0.17
CA ASP A 35 -15.12 12.12 0.08
C ASP A 35 -15.96 11.69 1.29
N LYS A 36 -16.55 12.64 2.02
CA LYS A 36 -17.33 12.39 3.25
C LYS A 36 -18.55 11.50 3.04
N SER A 37 -19.03 11.39 1.80
CA SER A 37 -20.15 10.50 1.46
C SER A 37 -19.73 9.03 1.33
N HIS A 38 -18.44 8.75 1.14
CA HIS A 38 -17.90 7.39 1.03
C HIS A 38 -17.60 6.80 2.40
N LEU A 39 -18.08 5.58 2.64
CA LEU A 39 -17.97 4.90 3.94
C LEU A 39 -16.86 3.85 3.97
N GLU A 40 -16.35 3.45 2.80
CA GLU A 40 -15.51 2.27 2.63
C GLU A 40 -14.20 2.35 3.41
N LEU A 41 -13.58 3.54 3.47
CA LEU A 41 -12.37 3.76 4.28
C LEU A 41 -12.71 3.82 5.77
N ALA A 42 -13.71 4.62 6.17
CA ALA A 42 -14.12 4.76 7.56
C ALA A 42 -14.51 3.42 8.22
N GLN A 43 -15.24 2.56 7.49
CA GLN A 43 -15.63 1.23 7.95
C GLN A 43 -14.43 0.33 8.34
N LYS A 44 -13.25 0.55 7.76
CA LYS A 44 -12.04 -0.20 8.14
C LYS A 44 -11.50 0.19 9.53
N PHE A 45 -11.88 1.37 10.03
CA PHE A 45 -11.41 1.94 11.30
C PHE A 45 -12.51 2.08 12.36
N GLU A 46 -13.79 1.92 12.00
CA GLU A 46 -14.96 2.06 12.88
C GLU A 46 -14.83 1.24 14.18
N ARG A 47 -14.35 -0.01 14.09
CA ARG A 47 -14.12 -0.86 15.27
C ARG A 47 -13.16 -0.23 16.29
N TRP A 48 -12.19 0.55 15.82
CA TRP A 48 -11.11 1.10 16.64
C TRP A 48 -11.42 2.53 17.09
N ASN A 49 -12.27 3.27 16.37
CA ASN A 49 -12.58 4.69 16.55
C ASN A 49 -11.33 5.61 16.52
N ARG A 50 -10.22 5.10 15.97
CA ARG A 50 -8.98 5.84 15.78
C ARG A 50 -8.20 5.28 14.60
N CYS A 51 -7.30 6.08 14.05
CA CYS A 51 -6.45 5.75 12.91
C CYS A 51 -5.07 6.40 13.08
N LEU A 52 -4.01 5.60 12.99
CA LEU A 52 -2.66 6.09 12.74
C LEU A 52 -2.43 6.06 11.22
N ALA A 53 -2.20 7.23 10.63
CA ALA A 53 -1.85 7.37 9.23
C ALA A 53 -0.37 7.70 9.06
N ILE A 54 0.34 6.91 8.27
CA ILE A 54 1.67 7.23 7.75
C ILE A 54 1.48 7.88 6.38
N MET A 55 1.83 9.16 6.26
CA MET A 55 1.47 9.95 5.09
C MET A 55 2.68 10.68 4.50
N ASP A 56 2.81 10.62 3.18
CA ASP A 56 3.77 11.45 2.45
C ASP A 56 3.53 12.95 2.72
N LEU A 57 4.59 13.72 2.99
CA LEU A 57 4.49 15.13 3.36
C LEU A 57 3.89 15.99 2.24
N ASN A 58 4.21 15.72 0.97
CA ASN A 58 3.66 16.50 -0.15
C ASN A 58 2.17 16.22 -0.31
N ILE A 59 1.76 14.94 -0.17
CA ILE A 59 0.35 14.57 -0.17
C ILE A 59 -0.36 15.18 1.03
N PHE A 60 0.25 15.20 2.22
CA PHE A 60 -0.32 15.86 3.39
C PHE A 60 -0.59 17.35 3.13
N ASN A 61 0.36 18.05 2.50
CA ASN A 61 0.20 19.47 2.19
C ASN A 61 -0.97 19.74 1.20
N LEU A 62 -1.27 18.80 0.31
CA LEU A 62 -2.34 18.94 -0.68
C LEU A 62 -3.70 18.42 -0.19
N TYR A 63 -3.73 17.27 0.47
CA TYR A 63 -4.95 16.52 0.81
C TYR A 63 -5.15 16.30 2.31
N GLY A 64 -4.20 16.73 3.16
CA GLY A 64 -4.25 16.51 4.60
C GLY A 64 -5.47 17.14 5.28
N LYS A 65 -5.88 18.34 4.83
CA LYS A 65 -7.12 18.97 5.32
C LYS A 65 -8.35 18.13 4.97
N GLN A 66 -8.47 17.69 3.72
CA GLN A 66 -9.59 16.85 3.28
C GLN A 66 -9.66 15.55 4.07
N MET A 67 -8.51 14.89 4.27
CA MET A 67 -8.41 13.66 5.06
C MET A 67 -8.81 13.89 6.52
N GLN A 68 -8.35 14.95 7.17
CA GLN A 68 -8.76 15.27 8.54
C GLN A 68 -10.27 15.49 8.64
N GLU A 69 -10.85 16.27 7.72
CA GLU A 69 -12.28 16.49 7.68
C GLU A 69 -13.08 15.21 7.43
N TYR A 70 -12.57 14.28 6.61
CA TYR A 70 -13.17 12.95 6.40
C TYR A 70 -13.23 12.16 7.72
N PHE A 71 -12.10 11.98 8.39
CA PHE A 71 -12.04 11.22 9.63
C PHE A 71 -12.85 11.88 10.77
N THR A 72 -12.83 13.22 10.87
CA THR A 72 -13.70 13.96 11.80
C THR A 72 -15.18 13.75 11.49
N HIS A 73 -15.60 13.79 10.22
CA HIS A 73 -16.99 13.55 9.83
C HIS A 73 -17.49 12.16 10.25
N HIS A 74 -16.62 11.15 10.21
CA HIS A 74 -16.93 9.78 10.60
C HIS A 74 -16.61 9.45 12.08
N ASN A 75 -16.32 10.45 12.92
CA ASN A 75 -16.02 10.28 14.35
C ASN A 75 -14.84 9.34 14.66
N ILE A 76 -13.80 9.35 13.82
CA ILE A 76 -12.58 8.55 14.01
C ILE A 76 -11.42 9.49 14.34
N GLU A 77 -10.76 9.27 15.48
CA GLU A 77 -9.58 10.04 15.89
C GLU A 77 -8.41 9.79 14.94
N LEU A 78 -7.81 10.82 14.34
CA LEU A 78 -6.73 10.67 13.38
C LEU A 78 -5.41 11.23 13.91
N LYS A 79 -4.38 10.38 14.07
CA LYS A 79 -2.98 10.80 14.23
C LYS A 79 -2.24 10.60 12.91
N ILE A 80 -1.49 11.60 12.47
CA ILE A 80 -0.73 11.54 11.21
C ILE A 80 0.77 11.61 11.52
N HIS A 81 1.49 10.54 11.18
CA HIS A 81 2.94 10.56 11.03
C HIS A 81 3.26 11.03 9.61
N LYS A 82 3.94 12.17 9.49
CA LYS A 82 4.33 12.73 8.19
C LYS A 82 5.74 12.29 7.87
N THR A 83 5.95 11.79 6.67
CA THR A 83 7.28 11.34 6.21
C THR A 83 7.59 11.91 4.83
N MET A 84 8.87 12.12 4.53
CA MET A 84 9.34 12.50 3.21
C MET A 84 10.36 11.47 2.76
N ILE A 85 9.93 10.53 1.93
CA ILE A 85 10.76 9.39 1.52
C ILE A 85 11.16 9.57 0.05
N GLY A 86 12.33 10.16 -0.17
CA GLY A 86 13.07 9.96 -1.42
C GLY A 86 13.88 8.67 -1.39
N GLU A 87 14.48 8.26 -2.51
CA GLU A 87 15.23 6.99 -2.61
C GLU A 87 16.34 6.87 -1.55
N LYS A 88 17.03 7.98 -1.23
CA LYS A 88 18.06 8.03 -0.18
C LYS A 88 17.51 7.85 1.23
N ALA A 89 16.25 8.23 1.45
CA ALA A 89 15.54 8.11 2.72
C ALA A 89 14.73 6.80 2.81
N LYS A 90 14.80 5.93 1.79
CA LYS A 90 14.21 4.58 1.85
C LYS A 90 15.09 3.66 2.70
N SER A 91 15.26 3.97 3.98
CA SER A 91 16.29 3.40 4.86
C SER A 91 15.72 2.85 6.17
N ILE A 92 16.60 2.21 6.97
CA ILE A 92 16.26 1.69 8.29
C ILE A 92 15.89 2.82 9.26
N GLU A 93 16.50 3.99 9.15
CA GLU A 93 16.20 5.15 10.01
C GLU A 93 14.76 5.62 9.84
N THR A 94 14.29 5.76 8.59
CA THR A 94 12.89 6.13 8.34
C THR A 94 11.92 5.02 8.74
N TYR A 95 12.29 3.76 8.52
CA TYR A 95 11.55 2.61 9.04
C TYR A 95 11.39 2.67 10.57
N LEU A 96 12.47 2.96 11.32
CA LEU A 96 12.44 3.05 12.77
C LEU A 96 11.58 4.22 13.25
N SER A 97 11.63 5.37 12.58
CA SER A 97 10.77 6.51 12.91
C SER A 97 9.26 6.19 12.80
N ILE A 98 8.88 5.35 11.83
CA ILE A 98 7.50 4.85 11.72
C ILE A 98 7.18 3.91 12.89
N VAL A 99 8.09 3.00 13.23
CA VAL A 99 7.93 2.08 14.37
C VAL A 99 7.75 2.85 15.69
N ASP A 100 8.49 3.94 15.89
CA ASP A 100 8.35 4.81 17.07
C ASP A 100 6.95 5.43 17.13
N SER A 101 6.44 5.94 16.01
CA SER A 101 5.07 6.46 15.94
C SER A 101 4.01 5.38 16.20
N MET A 102 4.25 4.14 15.79
CA MET A 102 3.38 3.00 16.11
C MET A 102 3.39 2.67 17.61
N ASN A 103 4.52 2.85 18.31
CA ASN A 103 4.61 2.69 19.76
C ASN A 103 3.89 3.82 20.52
N GLU A 104 4.06 5.07 20.08
CA GLU A 104 3.46 6.23 20.73
C GLU A 104 1.94 6.30 20.55
N PHE A 105 1.36 5.69 19.50
CA PHE A 105 -0.07 5.79 19.23
C PHE A 105 -0.97 5.14 20.31
N GLY A 106 -0.40 4.34 21.22
CA GLY A 106 -1.14 3.79 22.36
C GLY A 106 -1.06 4.63 23.63
N GLU A 107 -0.38 5.78 23.63
CA GLU A 107 -0.41 6.71 24.76
C GLU A 107 -1.75 7.46 24.78
N GLN A 108 -2.60 7.19 25.76
CA GLN A 108 -3.76 8.03 26.06
C GLN A 108 -3.44 9.03 27.17
N PRO A 109 -4.08 10.23 27.17
CA PRO A 109 -3.96 11.20 28.26
C PRO A 109 -4.39 10.57 29.59
N ALA A 110 -3.75 10.99 30.69
CA ALA A 110 -3.76 10.40 32.03
C ALA A 110 -5.13 10.27 32.75
N GLN A 111 -6.27 10.38 32.06
CA GLN A 111 -7.61 10.53 32.62
C GLN A 111 -8.63 9.46 32.14
N ALA A 112 -8.18 8.37 31.52
CA ALA A 112 -9.07 7.26 31.16
C ALA A 112 -9.59 6.51 32.41
N PRO A 113 -10.87 6.10 32.47
CA PRO A 113 -11.45 5.43 33.64
C PRO A 113 -10.82 4.04 33.90
N ALA A 114 -10.65 3.71 35.19
CA ALA A 114 -9.90 2.57 35.71
C ALA A 114 -10.29 1.18 35.13
N TRP A 115 -11.54 0.98 34.71
CA TRP A 115 -11.97 -0.29 34.11
C TRP A 115 -11.38 -0.52 32.71
N ARG A 116 -10.95 0.53 32.02
CA ARG A 116 -10.24 0.46 30.74
C ARG A 116 -8.74 0.16 30.93
N LEU A 117 -8.19 0.46 32.10
CA LEU A 117 -6.79 0.19 32.48
C LEU A 117 -6.52 -1.29 32.77
N CYS A 118 -7.48 -2.04 33.33
CA CYS A 118 -7.27 -3.44 33.73
C CYS A 118 -7.18 -4.43 32.55
N VAL A 119 -7.71 -4.11 31.37
CA VAL A 119 -7.54 -4.94 30.15
C VAL A 119 -6.24 -4.61 29.41
N LEU A 120 -5.60 -3.46 29.72
CA LEU A 120 -4.43 -2.92 29.03
C LEU A 120 -3.11 -3.09 29.80
N ALA A 121 -3.15 -3.41 31.10
CA ALA A 121 -1.97 -3.45 31.96
C ALA A 121 -0.90 -4.49 31.57
N ASN A 122 -1.20 -5.45 30.70
CA ASN A 122 -0.24 -6.46 30.22
C ASN A 122 -0.11 -6.55 28.68
N CYS A 123 -0.68 -5.60 27.92
CA CYS A 123 -0.75 -5.67 26.45
C CYS A 123 0.01 -4.56 25.69
N GLY A 124 0.73 -3.69 26.40
CA GLY A 124 1.78 -2.82 25.86
C GLY A 124 1.27 -1.62 25.05
N GLN A 125 1.95 -0.50 25.25
CA GLN A 125 1.81 0.75 24.50
C GLN A 125 1.81 0.51 22.97
N GLY A 126 1.13 1.38 22.20
CA GLY A 126 1.11 1.38 20.73
C GLY A 126 -0.13 0.84 20.02
N ILE A 127 0.05 0.50 18.74
CA ILE A 127 -0.97 -0.10 17.86
C ILE A 127 -1.39 -1.49 18.38
N PHE A 128 -2.70 -1.78 18.40
CA PHE A 128 -3.18 -3.12 18.73
C PHE A 128 -2.83 -4.13 17.63
N ARG A 129 -2.60 -5.40 17.98
CA ARG A 129 -2.07 -6.42 17.04
C ARG A 129 -2.87 -6.60 15.74
N LYS A 130 -4.17 -6.31 15.75
CA LYS A 130 -5.06 -6.42 14.58
C LYS A 130 -5.59 -5.08 14.09
N GLU A 131 -5.22 -3.99 14.76
CA GLU A 131 -5.56 -2.63 14.33
C GLU A 131 -4.72 -2.29 13.09
N PRO A 132 -5.36 -1.87 11.99
CA PRO A 132 -4.62 -1.54 10.77
C PRO A 132 -3.96 -0.17 10.89
N VAL A 133 -2.76 -0.02 10.33
CA VAL A 133 -2.15 1.28 10.03
C VAL A 133 -2.63 1.75 8.65
N LEU A 134 -2.97 3.02 8.49
CA LEU A 134 -3.26 3.60 7.19
C LEU A 134 -1.96 4.12 6.56
N VAL A 135 -1.69 3.77 5.30
CA VAL A 135 -0.49 4.21 4.59
C VAL A 135 -0.89 4.95 3.32
N VAL A 136 -0.52 6.23 3.22
CA VAL A 136 -0.94 7.12 2.12
C VAL A 136 0.29 7.75 1.47
N GLY A 137 0.59 7.39 0.23
CA GLY A 137 1.77 7.90 -0.47
C GLY A 137 2.15 7.09 -1.72
N GLY A 138 3.29 7.43 -2.32
CA GLY A 138 3.84 6.65 -3.44
C GLY A 138 4.50 5.33 -3.00
N GLY A 139 5.08 4.61 -3.96
CA GLY A 139 5.73 3.31 -3.74
C GLY A 139 6.77 3.31 -2.60
N LEU A 140 7.54 4.39 -2.46
CA LEU A 140 8.53 4.52 -1.39
C LEU A 140 7.90 4.54 0.00
N VAL A 141 6.81 5.29 0.19
CA VAL A 141 6.10 5.34 1.48
C VAL A 141 5.44 4.00 1.77
N THR A 142 4.80 3.39 0.77
CA THR A 142 4.13 2.10 0.96
C THR A 142 5.10 0.96 1.25
N ASP A 143 6.30 0.98 0.68
CA ASP A 143 7.33 -0.02 0.96
C ASP A 143 7.88 0.09 2.39
N VAL A 144 8.29 1.30 2.79
CA VAL A 144 8.91 1.49 4.11
C VAL A 144 7.88 1.26 5.22
N ALA A 145 6.69 1.84 5.11
CA ALA A 145 5.63 1.67 6.10
C ALA A 145 5.06 0.24 6.09
N GLY A 146 4.94 -0.38 4.92
CA GLY A 146 4.54 -1.78 4.80
C GLY A 146 5.53 -2.73 5.48
N PHE A 147 6.84 -2.46 5.34
CA PHE A 147 7.88 -3.23 6.02
C PHE A 147 7.88 -3.01 7.54
N ALA A 148 7.61 -1.77 7.99
CA ALA A 148 7.36 -1.48 9.40
C ALA A 148 6.18 -2.31 9.94
N CYS A 149 5.07 -2.37 9.21
CA CYS A 149 3.91 -3.16 9.59
C CYS A 149 4.18 -4.68 9.59
N ALA A 150 4.96 -5.18 8.63
CA ALA A 150 5.35 -6.59 8.58
C ALA A 150 6.14 -7.01 9.84
N SER A 151 7.04 -6.13 10.27
CA SER A 151 7.94 -6.40 11.40
C SER A 151 7.30 -6.10 12.76
N TYR A 152 6.40 -5.10 12.84
CA TYR A 152 5.78 -4.67 14.08
C TYR A 152 4.89 -5.76 14.67
N LYS A 153 5.17 -6.17 15.91
CA LYS A 153 4.52 -7.30 16.59
C LYS A 153 4.48 -8.57 15.71
N ARG A 154 5.49 -8.72 14.84
CA ARG A 154 5.73 -9.80 13.87
C ARG A 154 4.70 -9.96 12.75
N ASN A 155 3.61 -9.18 12.76
CA ASN A 155 2.60 -9.10 11.71
C ASN A 155 1.52 -8.10 12.17
N THR A 156 1.58 -6.86 11.68
CA THR A 156 0.56 -5.84 11.92
C THR A 156 -0.16 -5.53 10.62
N ASN A 157 -1.49 -5.45 10.72
CA ASN A 157 -2.35 -5.15 9.59
C ASN A 157 -2.11 -3.72 9.08
N TYR A 158 -2.34 -3.50 7.78
CA TYR A 158 -2.29 -2.15 7.22
C TYR A 158 -3.15 -2.03 5.96
N ILE A 159 -3.44 -0.79 5.57
CA ILE A 159 -4.24 -0.43 4.40
C ILE A 159 -3.43 0.56 3.57
N ARG A 160 -3.45 0.40 2.24
CA ARG A 160 -2.73 1.29 1.31
C ARG A 160 -3.69 2.22 0.57
N ILE A 161 -3.27 3.47 0.42
CA ILE A 161 -3.81 4.46 -0.52
C ILE A 161 -2.64 4.99 -1.34
N PRO A 162 -2.26 4.31 -2.44
CA PRO A 162 -1.22 4.80 -3.34
C PRO A 162 -1.59 6.13 -4.00
N THR A 163 -0.62 7.03 -4.13
CA THR A 163 -0.84 8.38 -4.69
C THR A 163 0.00 8.71 -5.92
N THR A 164 0.84 7.78 -6.38
CA THR A 164 1.65 7.92 -7.59
C THR A 164 1.28 6.83 -8.60
N VAL A 165 1.62 7.01 -9.88
CA VAL A 165 1.38 5.98 -10.92
C VAL A 165 2.04 4.65 -10.51
N ILE A 166 3.34 4.67 -10.14
CA ILE A 166 4.05 3.48 -9.62
C ILE A 166 3.30 2.85 -8.44
N GLY A 167 2.83 3.66 -7.50
CA GLY A 167 2.05 3.17 -6.37
C GLY A 167 0.79 2.45 -6.82
N LEU A 168 0.00 3.09 -7.70
CA LEU A 168 -1.31 2.63 -8.13
C LEU A 168 -1.27 1.35 -8.97
N ILE A 169 -0.23 1.16 -9.79
CA ILE A 169 -0.18 0.08 -10.79
C ILE A 169 0.90 -0.99 -10.54
N ASP A 170 1.88 -0.74 -9.66
CA ASP A 170 2.97 -1.69 -9.37
C ASP A 170 3.18 -1.87 -7.84
N ALA A 171 3.77 -0.89 -7.18
CA ALA A 171 4.27 -1.03 -5.80
C ALA A 171 3.15 -1.37 -4.79
N SER A 172 1.95 -0.81 -4.96
CA SER A 172 0.80 -1.17 -4.11
C SER A 172 -0.06 -2.30 -4.65
N VAL A 173 0.25 -2.86 -5.82
CA VAL A 173 -0.34 -4.10 -6.35
C VAL A 173 0.43 -5.31 -5.81
N SER A 174 1.75 -5.20 -5.75
CA SER A 174 2.65 -6.15 -5.12
C SER A 174 2.47 -6.24 -3.59
N ILE A 175 2.84 -7.37 -2.97
CA ILE A 175 2.94 -7.53 -1.51
C ILE A 175 4.38 -7.33 -0.98
N LYS A 176 5.31 -7.00 -1.87
CA LYS A 176 6.71 -6.79 -1.55
C LYS A 176 6.89 -5.43 -0.92
N VAL A 177 7.52 -5.41 0.23
CA VAL A 177 7.80 -4.20 1.00
C VAL A 177 9.26 -4.24 1.43
N ALA A 178 9.97 -3.11 1.37
CA ALA A 178 11.41 -3.11 1.61
C ALA A 178 11.98 -1.75 1.98
N VAL A 179 13.21 -1.78 2.51
CA VAL A 179 14.14 -0.66 2.61
C VAL A 179 15.47 -1.00 1.93
N ASN A 180 16.20 0.04 1.55
CA ASN A 180 17.57 -0.06 1.07
C ASN A 180 18.51 -0.28 2.28
N TYR A 181 19.64 -0.97 2.05
CA TYR A 181 20.69 -1.13 3.05
C TYR A 181 22.07 -0.98 2.42
N GLY A 182 22.86 -0.01 2.91
CA GLY A 182 24.08 0.42 2.23
C GLY A 182 23.77 0.89 0.80
N ASN A 183 24.52 0.38 -0.19
CA ASN A 183 24.29 0.67 -1.60
C ASN A 183 23.34 -0.33 -2.30
N TYR A 184 22.67 -1.20 -1.53
CA TYR A 184 21.83 -2.26 -2.08
C TYR A 184 20.34 -1.88 -2.02
N LYS A 185 19.71 -1.81 -3.19
CA LYS A 185 18.28 -1.52 -3.35
C LYS A 185 17.43 -2.67 -2.80
N ASN A 186 16.38 -2.35 -2.04
CA ASN A 186 15.38 -3.28 -1.51
C ASN A 186 15.95 -4.53 -0.80
N ARG A 187 17.11 -4.38 -0.13
CA ARG A 187 17.86 -5.52 0.42
C ARG A 187 17.19 -6.12 1.67
N LEU A 188 16.49 -5.31 2.44
CA LEU A 188 15.79 -5.74 3.66
C LEU A 188 14.30 -5.54 3.45
N GLY A 189 13.50 -6.59 3.61
CA GLY A 189 12.08 -6.52 3.28
C GLY A 189 11.29 -7.75 3.70
N ALA A 190 10.04 -7.78 3.27
CA ALA A 190 9.10 -8.87 3.52
C ALA A 190 8.09 -9.02 2.37
N TYR A 191 7.45 -10.18 2.31
CA TYR A 191 6.21 -10.40 1.58
C TYR A 191 5.06 -10.22 2.57
N HIS A 192 4.45 -9.03 2.59
CA HIS A 192 3.41 -8.67 3.57
C HIS A 192 2.26 -7.99 2.84
N ALA A 193 1.15 -8.71 2.69
CA ALA A 193 -0.02 -8.17 2.01
C ALA A 193 -0.75 -7.15 2.89
N PRO A 194 -1.23 -6.02 2.34
CA PRO A 194 -2.17 -5.16 3.04
C PRO A 194 -3.50 -5.89 3.22
N MET A 195 -4.33 -5.44 4.16
CA MET A 195 -5.72 -5.90 4.21
C MET A 195 -6.51 -5.42 2.98
N HIS A 196 -6.24 -4.19 2.53
CA HIS A 196 -6.97 -3.54 1.45
C HIS A 196 -6.10 -2.47 0.80
N THR A 197 -6.25 -2.28 -0.52
CA THR A 197 -5.65 -1.16 -1.26
C THR A 197 -6.74 -0.37 -1.98
N PHE A 198 -6.88 0.92 -1.64
CA PHE A 198 -7.81 1.83 -2.32
C PHE A 198 -7.10 2.53 -3.48
N LEU A 199 -7.58 2.30 -4.69
CA LEU A 199 -7.02 2.84 -5.93
C LEU A 199 -7.82 4.05 -6.37
N ASP A 200 -7.39 5.24 -5.93
CA ASP A 200 -7.96 6.52 -6.35
C ASP A 200 -7.03 7.23 -7.33
N PHE A 201 -7.36 7.15 -8.62
CA PHE A 201 -6.56 7.75 -9.67
C PHE A 201 -6.64 9.27 -9.71
N ARG A 202 -7.51 9.92 -8.91
CA ARG A 202 -7.57 11.39 -8.85
C ARG A 202 -6.33 12.03 -8.27
N PHE A 203 -5.55 11.30 -7.47
CA PHE A 203 -4.25 11.80 -6.98
C PHE A 203 -3.30 12.17 -8.14
N LEU A 204 -3.46 11.55 -9.31
CA LEU A 204 -2.65 11.86 -10.49
C LEU A 204 -2.85 13.28 -11.02
N ARG A 205 -3.97 13.95 -10.69
CA ARG A 205 -4.22 15.35 -11.08
C ARG A 205 -3.17 16.31 -10.51
N SER A 206 -2.62 16.02 -9.33
CA SER A 206 -1.60 16.86 -8.68
C SER A 206 -0.18 16.30 -8.80
N LEU A 207 -0.02 15.15 -9.45
CA LEU A 207 1.28 14.48 -9.55
C LEU A 207 2.15 15.17 -10.62
N PRO A 208 3.42 15.51 -10.32
CA PRO A 208 4.31 16.11 -11.30
C PRO A 208 4.49 15.22 -12.53
N GLU A 209 4.56 15.82 -13.72
CA GLU A 209 4.68 15.09 -14.99
C GLU A 209 5.88 14.11 -15.00
N ALA A 210 7.01 14.49 -14.39
CA ALA A 210 8.16 13.59 -14.26
C ALA A 210 7.84 12.31 -13.49
N GLN A 211 6.95 12.37 -12.49
CA GLN A 211 6.47 11.20 -11.73
C GLN A 211 5.39 10.42 -12.49
N ILE A 212 4.60 11.09 -13.34
CA ILE A 212 3.71 10.42 -14.30
C ILE A 212 4.55 9.58 -15.28
N ARG A 213 5.57 10.18 -15.92
CA ARG A 213 6.51 9.50 -16.82
C ARG A 213 7.23 8.33 -16.13
N ASN A 214 7.64 8.52 -14.87
CA ASN A 214 8.29 7.48 -14.09
C ASN A 214 7.40 6.22 -13.96
N GLY A 215 6.11 6.37 -13.64
CA GLY A 215 5.22 5.21 -13.56
C GLY A 215 4.72 4.70 -14.92
N PHE A 216 4.73 5.54 -15.96
CA PHE A 216 4.45 5.11 -17.32
C PHE A 216 5.42 4.02 -17.78
N ALA A 217 6.70 4.09 -17.36
CA ALA A 217 7.70 3.07 -17.66
C ALA A 217 7.32 1.67 -17.14
N GLU A 218 6.68 1.59 -15.96
CA GLU A 218 6.24 0.30 -15.40
C GLU A 218 5.04 -0.30 -16.16
N LEU A 219 4.18 0.54 -16.74
CA LEU A 219 3.13 0.08 -17.65
C LEU A 219 3.71 -0.42 -18.98
N ILE A 220 4.73 0.25 -19.52
CA ILE A 220 5.47 -0.22 -20.69
C ILE A 220 6.15 -1.56 -20.41
N LYS A 221 6.79 -1.71 -19.24
CA LYS A 221 7.42 -2.96 -18.80
C LYS A 221 6.45 -4.13 -18.93
N ILE A 222 5.30 -4.08 -18.26
CA ILE A 222 4.37 -5.21 -18.25
C ILE A 222 3.67 -5.42 -19.60
N SER A 223 3.27 -4.33 -20.27
CA SER A 223 2.51 -4.44 -21.51
C SER A 223 3.35 -4.96 -22.68
N SER A 224 4.63 -4.59 -22.76
CA SER A 224 5.55 -5.04 -23.81
C SER A 224 5.87 -6.54 -23.78
N CYS A 225 5.77 -7.18 -22.61
CA CYS A 225 6.04 -8.62 -22.47
C CYS A 225 4.80 -9.48 -22.22
N ALA A 226 3.68 -8.89 -21.78
CA ALA A 226 2.52 -9.66 -21.34
C ALA A 226 1.15 -9.15 -21.84
N HIS A 227 1.04 -7.93 -22.38
CA HIS A 227 -0.29 -7.38 -22.73
C HIS A 227 -0.28 -6.35 -23.87
N LEU A 228 -0.24 -6.85 -25.11
CA LEU A 228 -0.23 -6.04 -26.34
C LEU A 228 -1.36 -4.99 -26.41
N PRO A 229 -2.63 -5.28 -26.08
CA PRO A 229 -3.69 -4.26 -26.15
C PRO A 229 -3.47 -3.06 -25.21
N THR A 230 -2.75 -3.25 -24.09
CA THR A 230 -2.38 -2.13 -23.22
C THR A 230 -1.23 -1.35 -23.83
N PHE A 231 -0.26 -2.05 -24.45
CA PHE A 231 0.86 -1.42 -25.15
C PHE A 231 0.37 -0.51 -26.28
N ASP A 232 -0.55 -1.00 -27.11
CA ASP A 232 -1.13 -0.22 -28.23
C ASP A 232 -1.86 1.04 -27.75
N LEU A 233 -2.54 0.98 -26.60
CA LEU A 233 -3.19 2.16 -26.01
C LEU A 233 -2.18 3.15 -25.43
N LEU A 234 -1.11 2.65 -24.79
CA LEU A 234 -0.02 3.49 -24.30
C LEU A 234 0.68 4.21 -25.45
N ASP A 235 0.97 3.51 -26.55
CA ASP A 235 1.58 4.09 -27.75
C ASP A 235 0.66 5.15 -28.38
N LYS A 236 -0.61 4.80 -28.58
CA LYS A 236 -1.61 5.70 -29.18
C LYS A 236 -1.82 7.01 -28.41
N TYR A 237 -1.86 6.96 -27.08
CA TYR A 237 -2.22 8.10 -26.23
C TYR A 237 -1.03 8.65 -25.41
N CYS A 238 0.21 8.28 -25.73
CA CYS A 238 1.40 8.53 -24.92
C CYS A 238 1.50 9.97 -24.38
N GLU A 239 1.55 10.96 -25.27
CA GLU A 239 1.72 12.38 -24.92
C GLU A 239 0.55 12.92 -24.08
N GLU A 240 -0.68 12.50 -24.41
CA GLU A 240 -1.88 12.94 -23.71
C GLU A 240 -1.96 12.32 -22.32
N LEU A 241 -1.61 11.05 -22.15
CA LEU A 241 -1.55 10.39 -20.84
C LEU A 241 -0.51 11.06 -19.92
N ILE A 242 0.63 11.46 -20.46
CA ILE A 242 1.68 12.14 -19.70
C ILE A 242 1.25 13.55 -19.31
N SER A 243 0.88 14.38 -20.29
CA SER A 243 0.59 15.81 -20.09
C SER A 243 -0.71 16.06 -19.29
N THR A 244 -1.65 15.13 -19.31
CA THR A 244 -2.93 15.27 -18.59
C THR A 244 -3.01 14.46 -17.29
N GLY A 245 -1.91 13.86 -16.85
CA GLY A 245 -1.87 13.03 -15.65
C GLY A 245 -2.86 11.85 -15.73
N PHE A 246 -2.81 11.07 -16.81
CA PHE A 246 -3.74 9.98 -17.12
C PHE A 246 -5.20 10.44 -17.25
N GLY A 247 -5.42 11.56 -17.96
CA GLY A 247 -6.75 12.10 -18.21
C GLY A 247 -7.42 12.71 -16.96
N ARG A 248 -6.63 13.10 -15.96
CA ARG A 248 -7.13 13.65 -14.68
C ARG A 248 -6.99 15.16 -14.55
N ALA A 249 -6.19 15.79 -15.41
CA ALA A 249 -6.10 17.23 -15.51
C ALA A 249 -7.41 17.84 -16.06
N ASP A 250 -7.66 19.10 -15.71
CA ASP A 250 -8.81 19.83 -16.23
C ASP A 250 -8.71 20.01 -17.75
N GLY A 251 -9.81 19.78 -18.46
CA GLY A 251 -9.86 19.88 -19.92
C GLY A 251 -9.30 18.66 -20.67
N ALA A 252 -8.90 17.59 -19.97
CA ALA A 252 -8.54 16.33 -20.61
C ALA A 252 -9.71 15.75 -21.42
N LYS A 253 -9.43 15.22 -22.61
CA LYS A 253 -10.46 14.63 -23.47
C LYS A 253 -11.07 13.39 -22.79
N PRO A 254 -12.39 13.16 -22.89
CA PRO A 254 -13.03 11.98 -22.31
C PRO A 254 -12.42 10.65 -22.80
N GLU A 255 -12.04 10.58 -24.07
CA GLU A 255 -11.40 9.40 -24.67
C GLU A 255 -10.04 9.04 -24.03
N VAL A 256 -9.27 10.06 -23.59
CA VAL A 256 -7.99 9.85 -22.91
C VAL A 256 -8.23 9.31 -21.49
N LYS A 257 -9.26 9.82 -20.81
CA LYS A 257 -9.67 9.30 -19.49
C LYS A 257 -10.13 7.84 -19.58
N GLU A 258 -10.95 7.52 -20.58
CA GLU A 258 -11.40 6.14 -20.82
C GLU A 258 -10.23 5.20 -21.14
N ALA A 259 -9.31 5.63 -22.02
CA ALA A 259 -8.10 4.88 -22.34
C ALA A 259 -7.24 4.67 -21.08
N ALA A 260 -7.03 5.71 -20.28
CA ALA A 260 -6.29 5.63 -19.02
C ALA A 260 -6.90 4.60 -18.05
N ASP A 261 -8.22 4.62 -17.89
CA ASP A 261 -8.92 3.70 -16.98
C ASP A 261 -8.78 2.25 -17.43
N LYS A 262 -8.88 2.01 -18.75
CA LYS A 262 -8.66 0.70 -19.35
C LYS A 262 -7.22 0.22 -19.22
N ILE A 263 -6.24 1.09 -19.50
CA ILE A 263 -4.80 0.81 -19.35
C ILE A 263 -4.50 0.40 -17.91
N ASN A 264 -4.90 1.24 -16.94
CA ASN A 264 -4.58 1.03 -15.54
C ASN A 264 -5.23 -0.25 -15.00
N ARG A 265 -6.52 -0.48 -15.29
CA ARG A 265 -7.21 -1.71 -14.87
C ARG A 265 -6.57 -2.95 -15.49
N SER A 266 -6.25 -2.93 -16.78
CA SER A 266 -5.69 -4.09 -17.48
C SER A 266 -4.25 -4.37 -17.01
N GLY A 267 -3.44 -3.33 -16.82
CA GLY A 267 -2.07 -3.45 -16.30
C GLY A 267 -2.04 -4.06 -14.90
N ILE A 268 -2.89 -3.56 -13.98
CA ILE A 268 -3.02 -4.13 -12.64
C ILE A 268 -3.44 -5.60 -12.69
N TYR A 269 -4.46 -5.91 -13.51
CA TYR A 269 -4.97 -7.26 -13.61
C TYR A 269 -3.93 -8.24 -14.17
N GLU A 270 -3.18 -7.84 -15.20
CA GLU A 270 -2.13 -8.66 -15.76
C GLU A 270 -0.99 -8.89 -14.76
N MET A 271 -0.62 -7.87 -13.99
CA MET A 271 0.38 -8.01 -12.93
C MET A 271 -0.05 -9.02 -11.87
N LEU A 272 -1.32 -8.96 -11.44
CA LEU A 272 -1.87 -9.91 -10.48
C LEU A 272 -1.87 -11.34 -11.03
N LYS A 273 -2.25 -11.55 -12.30
CA LYS A 273 -2.21 -12.88 -12.92
C LYS A 273 -0.82 -13.50 -12.91
N LEU A 274 0.21 -12.70 -13.13
CA LEU A 274 1.60 -13.14 -13.16
C LEU A 274 2.17 -13.42 -11.75
N GLU A 275 1.82 -12.59 -10.77
CA GLU A 275 2.44 -12.65 -9.43
C GLU A 275 1.66 -13.49 -8.41
N THR A 276 0.32 -13.58 -8.49
CA THR A 276 -0.50 -14.33 -7.53
C THR A 276 -0.09 -15.81 -7.38
N PRO A 277 0.30 -16.54 -8.46
CA PRO A 277 0.81 -17.90 -8.32
C PRO A 277 2.18 -18.01 -7.65
N ASN A 278 2.91 -16.90 -7.49
CA ASN A 278 4.31 -16.87 -7.06
C ASN A 278 4.59 -15.74 -6.06
N LEU A 279 3.68 -15.50 -5.11
CA LEU A 279 3.72 -14.36 -4.18
C LEU A 279 4.99 -14.27 -3.31
N HIS A 280 5.71 -15.37 -3.11
CA HIS A 280 6.97 -15.42 -2.36
C HIS A 280 8.22 -15.57 -3.25
N GLU A 281 8.06 -15.45 -4.57
CA GLU A 281 9.14 -15.57 -5.56
C GLU A 281 9.94 -16.89 -5.45
N ILE A 282 9.24 -18.01 -5.21
CA ILE A 282 9.87 -19.34 -5.21
C ILE A 282 10.37 -19.68 -6.63
N GLY A 283 9.59 -19.31 -7.65
CA GLY A 283 10.04 -19.31 -9.05
C GLY A 283 10.75 -18.01 -9.40
N LEU A 284 11.95 -18.10 -10.00
CA LEU A 284 12.77 -16.94 -10.34
C LEU A 284 12.61 -16.46 -11.79
N ASP A 285 11.99 -17.25 -12.66
CA ASP A 285 11.65 -16.86 -14.04
C ASP A 285 10.45 -15.92 -14.03
N ARG A 286 10.70 -14.64 -13.78
CA ARG A 286 9.66 -13.64 -13.51
C ARG A 286 9.52 -12.66 -14.67
N VAL A 287 8.39 -12.74 -15.38
CA VAL A 287 8.06 -11.84 -16.51
C VAL A 287 8.14 -10.37 -16.11
N ILE A 288 7.61 -10.01 -14.93
CA ILE A 288 7.60 -8.62 -14.48
C ILE A 288 8.97 -8.11 -13.99
N ALA A 289 10.00 -8.97 -13.97
CA ALA A 289 11.38 -8.56 -13.70
C ALA A 289 12.09 -7.99 -14.94
N TYR A 290 11.43 -7.96 -16.10
CA TYR A 290 11.91 -7.22 -17.26
C TYR A 290 12.26 -5.77 -16.87
N GLY A 291 13.41 -5.27 -17.35
CA GLY A 291 13.93 -3.94 -16.99
C GLY A 291 14.56 -3.83 -15.59
N HIS A 292 14.69 -4.94 -14.84
CA HIS A 292 15.19 -4.97 -13.46
C HIS A 292 16.35 -5.96 -13.24
N THR A 293 17.18 -6.19 -14.26
CA THR A 293 18.35 -7.11 -14.22
C THR A 293 19.61 -6.43 -13.68
#